data_AF-A0A956TL77-F1
#
_entry.id   AF-A0A956TL77-F1
#
_cell.length_a   1.000
_cell.length_b   1.000
_cell.length_c   1.000
_cell.angle_alpha   90.00
_cell.angle_beta   90.00
_cell.angle_gamma   90.00
#
_symmetry.space_group_name_H-M   'P 1'
#
loop_
_entity.id
_entity.type
_entity.pdbx_description
1 polymer ?
#
loop_
_entity_poly.entity_id
_entity_poly.type
_entity_poly.pdbx_seq_one_letter_code
_entity_poly.pdbx_strand_id
1 'polypeptide(L)'
;MTTKFEKFDLLDILELELKGIGMLIDELIGNYAGMTNEERLGEVAHVFDALNRHLTTQKRVIKCLEGSSVSDEMLAEIRRRCGKIDDLEHSMVMSHVDETAFIHDLVELRDRLRDFARCESGKVFKAMRMKLTGAEKNMVEKQITRELVG
;
A
#
# COMPACT_ATOMS: atom_id res chain seq x y z
N MET A 1 -24.97 6.24 27.87
CA MET A 1 -24.95 5.71 26.48
C MET A 1 -23.58 5.99 25.90
N THR A 2 -22.67 5.02 26.00
CA THR A 2 -21.36 5.10 25.35
C THR A 2 -21.56 4.67 23.90
N THR A 3 -21.46 5.63 22.99
CA THR A 3 -21.32 5.37 21.56
C THR A 3 -20.12 4.46 21.38
N LYS A 4 -20.37 3.17 21.11
CA LYS A 4 -19.36 2.24 20.62
C LYS A 4 -18.96 2.76 19.25
N PHE A 5 -17.91 3.57 19.18
CA PHE A 5 -17.07 3.55 18.01
C PHE A 5 -16.58 2.10 17.91
N GLU A 6 -17.14 1.33 16.99
CA GLU A 6 -16.52 0.09 16.55
C GLU A 6 -15.07 0.46 16.24
N LYS A 7 -14.14 -0.17 16.96
CA LYS A 7 -12.71 -0.05 16.65
C LYS A 7 -12.58 -0.39 15.17
N PHE A 8 -12.34 0.59 14.33
CA PHE A 8 -11.90 0.33 12.96
C PHE A 8 -10.67 -0.57 13.09
N ASP A 9 -10.73 -1.74 12.44
CA ASP A 9 -9.56 -2.60 12.36
C ASP A 9 -8.52 -1.80 11.57
N LEU A 10 -7.36 -1.54 12.16
CA LEU A 10 -6.33 -0.76 11.49
C LEU A 10 -5.80 -1.47 10.22
N LEU A 11 -6.06 -2.78 10.09
CA LEU A 11 -5.87 -3.50 8.83
C LEU A 11 -6.89 -3.08 7.75
N ASP A 12 -8.12 -2.72 8.11
CA ASP A 12 -9.10 -2.16 7.17
C ASP A 12 -8.64 -0.80 6.63
N ILE A 13 -7.97 0.00 7.47
CA ILE A 13 -7.39 1.28 7.03
C ILE A 13 -6.33 1.04 5.95
N LEU A 14 -5.42 0.08 6.17
CA LEU A 14 -4.43 -0.29 5.16
C LEU A 14 -5.09 -0.79 3.86
N GLU A 15 -6.14 -1.61 3.95
CA GLU A 15 -6.89 -2.05 2.77
C GLU A 15 -7.55 -0.88 2.02
N LEU A 16 -8.08 0.11 2.75
CA LEU A 16 -8.72 1.29 2.17
C LEU A 16 -7.69 2.23 1.53
N GLU A 17 -6.55 2.45 2.17
CA GLU A 17 -5.44 3.23 1.62
C GLU A 17 -4.96 2.66 0.30
N LEU A 18 -4.75 1.34 0.24
CA LEU A 18 -4.28 0.68 -0.98
C LEU A 18 -5.25 0.86 -2.14
N LYS A 19 -6.57 0.83 -1.87
CA LYS A 19 -7.61 1.13 -2.86
C LYS A 19 -7.58 2.61 -3.27
N GLY A 20 -7.42 3.52 -2.31
CA GLY A 20 -7.31 4.95 -2.55
C GLY A 20 -6.12 5.30 -3.46
N ILE A 21 -4.95 4.70 -3.21
CA ILE A 21 -3.76 4.86 -4.06
C ILE A 21 -4.04 4.35 -5.49
N GLY A 22 -4.72 3.21 -5.63
CA GLY A 22 -5.14 2.71 -6.94
C GLY A 22 -6.05 3.69 -7.69
N MET A 23 -6.96 4.37 -6.99
CA MET A 23 -7.82 5.41 -7.57
C MET A 23 -7.03 6.65 -8.00
N LEU A 24 -6.06 7.10 -7.20
CA LEU A 24 -5.18 8.21 -7.57
C LEU A 24 -4.37 7.91 -8.85
N ILE A 25 -3.90 6.67 -9.00
CA ILE A 25 -3.20 6.24 -10.22
C ILE A 25 -4.16 6.22 -11.42
N ASP A 26 -5.39 5.71 -11.26
CA ASP A 26 -6.41 5.73 -12.32
C ASP A 26 -6.74 7.17 -12.76
N GLU A 27 -6.83 8.11 -11.82
CA GLU A 27 -7.07 9.54 -12.09
C GLU A 27 -5.88 10.18 -12.82
N LEU A 28 -4.65 9.91 -12.38
CA LEU A 28 -3.43 10.37 -13.04
C LEU A 28 -3.36 9.87 -14.49
N ILE A 29 -3.57 8.56 -14.73
CA ILE A 29 -3.57 8.00 -16.08
C ILE A 29 -4.66 8.65 -16.96
N GLY A 30 -5.87 8.84 -16.41
CA GLY A 30 -6.99 9.41 -17.14
C GLY A 30 -6.78 10.87 -17.56
N ASN A 31 -6.08 11.65 -16.74
CA ASN A 31 -5.86 13.07 -16.96
C ASN A 31 -4.49 13.41 -17.57
N TYR A 32 -3.58 12.44 -17.66
CA TYR A 32 -2.16 12.65 -18.01
C TYR A 32 -1.94 13.50 -19.27
N ALA A 33 -2.69 13.21 -20.34
CA ALA A 33 -2.56 13.89 -21.63
C ALA A 33 -2.98 15.37 -21.58
N GLY A 34 -3.88 15.75 -20.66
CA GLY A 34 -4.40 17.11 -20.50
C GLY A 34 -3.61 17.98 -19.51
N MET A 35 -2.70 17.38 -18.74
CA MET A 35 -1.90 18.07 -17.73
C MET A 35 -0.65 18.74 -18.33
N THR A 36 -0.30 19.89 -17.79
CA THR A 36 1.01 20.50 -17.94
C THR A 36 2.10 19.64 -17.28
N ASN A 37 3.37 19.86 -17.64
CA ASN A 37 4.46 19.10 -17.05
C ASN A 37 4.57 19.31 -15.52
N GLU A 38 4.29 20.52 -15.03
CA GLU A 38 4.30 20.83 -13.59
C GLU A 38 3.20 20.07 -12.83
N GLU A 39 1.98 20.03 -13.39
CA GLU A 39 0.88 19.23 -12.85
C GLU A 39 1.21 17.74 -12.83
N ARG A 40 1.77 17.20 -13.93
CA ARG A 40 2.19 15.79 -14.00
C ARG A 40 3.20 15.46 -12.91
N LEU A 41 4.24 16.29 -12.75
CA LEU A 41 5.27 16.07 -11.73
C LEU A 41 4.68 16.13 -10.32
N GLY A 42 3.77 17.08 -10.06
CA GLY A 42 3.07 17.20 -8.78
C GLY A 42 2.21 15.97 -8.45
N GLU A 43 1.40 15.51 -9.40
CA GLU A 43 0.53 14.35 -9.22
C GLU A 43 1.32 13.05 -9.08
N VAL A 44 2.37 12.87 -9.88
CA VAL A 44 3.28 11.71 -9.76
C VAL A 44 3.93 11.68 -8.39
N ALA A 45 4.48 12.82 -7.93
CA ALA A 45 5.07 12.92 -6.60
C ALA A 45 4.04 12.60 -5.50
N HIS A 46 2.81 13.11 -5.64
CA HIS A 46 1.74 12.84 -4.69
C HIS A 46 1.39 11.35 -4.59
N VAL A 47 1.23 10.67 -5.74
CA VAL A 47 0.97 9.23 -5.83
C VAL A 47 2.12 8.44 -5.22
N PHE A 48 3.36 8.79 -5.56
CA PHE A 48 4.55 8.06 -5.11
C PHE A 48 4.77 8.25 -3.60
N ASP A 49 4.53 9.44 -3.06
CA ASP A 49 4.58 9.69 -1.62
C ASP A 49 3.53 8.88 -0.86
N ALA A 50 2.29 8.83 -1.37
CA ALA A 50 1.24 8.02 -0.78
C ALA A 50 1.59 6.52 -0.81
N LEU A 51 2.11 6.05 -1.93
CA LEU A 51 2.56 4.67 -2.11
C LEU A 51 3.71 4.32 -1.15
N ASN A 52 4.75 5.14 -1.10
CA ASN A 52 5.91 4.93 -0.24
C ASN A 52 5.53 4.87 1.24
N ARG A 53 4.64 5.76 1.70
CA ARG A 53 4.12 5.72 3.08
C ARG A 53 3.37 4.42 3.36
N HIS A 54 2.50 4.00 2.43
CA HIS A 54 1.73 2.76 2.57
C HIS A 54 2.65 1.53 2.64
N LEU A 55 3.58 1.39 1.69
CA LEU A 55 4.53 0.27 1.65
C LEU A 55 5.46 0.25 2.87
N THR A 56 5.89 1.43 3.35
CA THR A 56 6.68 1.54 4.57
C THR A 56 5.90 1.05 5.79
N THR A 57 4.63 1.42 5.89
CA THR A 57 3.75 0.96 6.96
C THR A 57 3.57 -0.55 6.91
N GLN A 58 3.31 -1.14 5.73
CA GLN A 58 3.22 -2.58 5.54
C GLN A 58 4.51 -3.29 5.97
N LYS A 59 5.67 -2.83 5.50
CA LYS A 59 6.98 -3.40 5.85
C LYS A 59 7.22 -3.36 7.38
N ARG A 60 6.83 -2.28 8.06
CA ARG A 60 6.93 -2.18 9.52
C ARG A 60 5.97 -3.11 10.25
N VAL A 61 4.72 -3.22 9.79
CA VAL A 61 3.74 -4.17 10.33
C VAL A 61 4.25 -5.61 10.21
N ILE A 62 4.78 -5.99 9.04
CA ILE A 62 5.41 -7.30 8.83
C ILE A 62 6.56 -7.52 9.81
N LYS A 63 7.44 -6.52 9.97
CA LYS A 63 8.59 -6.60 10.88
C LYS A 63 8.15 -6.81 12.32
N CYS A 64 7.10 -6.13 12.77
CA CYS A 64 6.52 -6.35 14.10
C CYS A 64 6.01 -7.80 14.27
N LEU A 65 5.60 -8.45 13.20
CA LEU A 65 5.05 -9.79 13.21
C LEU A 65 6.08 -10.89 12.95
N GLU A 66 7.36 -10.55 12.84
CA GLU A 66 8.45 -11.53 12.80
C GLU A 66 8.48 -12.32 14.11
N GLY A 67 8.41 -13.66 14.00
CA GLY A 67 8.34 -14.55 15.18
C GLY A 67 6.95 -14.62 15.83
N SER A 68 5.92 -14.02 15.21
CA SER A 68 4.52 -14.15 15.63
C SER A 68 3.91 -15.49 15.23
N SER A 69 2.67 -15.72 15.67
CA SER A 69 1.85 -16.87 15.25
C SER A 69 1.35 -16.81 13.79
N VAL A 70 1.61 -15.70 13.08
CA VAL A 70 1.30 -15.57 11.64
C VAL A 70 2.31 -16.40 10.85
N SER A 71 1.85 -17.10 9.82
CA SER A 71 2.71 -17.97 9.01
C SER A 71 3.77 -17.15 8.27
N ASP A 72 5.03 -17.60 8.33
CA ASP A 72 6.16 -17.01 7.62
C ASP A 72 5.93 -16.91 6.11
N GLU A 73 5.21 -17.87 5.51
CA GLU A 73 4.84 -17.83 4.09
C GLU A 73 3.94 -16.63 3.76
N MET A 74 3.05 -16.26 4.68
CA MET A 74 2.16 -15.12 4.50
C MET A 74 2.92 -13.80 4.60
N LEU A 75 3.82 -13.67 5.58
CA LEU A 75 4.68 -12.50 5.73
C LEU A 75 5.66 -12.37 4.55
N ALA A 76 6.19 -13.49 4.06
CA ALA A 76 7.05 -13.54 2.88
C ALA A 76 6.33 -13.08 1.60
N GLU A 77 5.05 -13.45 1.43
CA GLU A 77 4.25 -13.01 0.27
C GLU A 77 4.01 -11.50 0.26
N ILE A 78 3.71 -10.89 1.43
CA ILE A 78 3.59 -9.42 1.52
C ILE A 78 4.93 -8.77 1.16
N ARG A 79 6.05 -9.23 1.74
CA ARG A 79 7.39 -8.67 1.44
C ARG A 79 7.72 -8.76 -0.05
N ARG A 80 7.44 -9.89 -0.68
CA ARG A 80 7.69 -10.12 -2.11
C ARG A 80 6.91 -9.11 -2.96
N ARG A 81 5.67 -8.79 -2.58
CA ARG A 81 4.83 -7.84 -3.32
C ARG A 81 5.26 -6.40 -3.12
N CYS A 82 5.57 -6.01 -1.88
CA CYS A 82 6.16 -4.70 -1.62
C CYS A 82 7.44 -4.51 -2.46
N GLY A 83 8.32 -5.51 -2.51
CA GLY A 83 9.54 -5.46 -3.31
C GLY A 83 9.26 -5.29 -4.82
N LYS A 84 8.28 -6.01 -5.37
CA LYS A 84 7.88 -5.81 -6.78
C LYS A 84 7.37 -4.40 -7.06
N ILE A 85 6.72 -3.76 -6.11
CA ILE A 85 6.24 -2.39 -6.28
C ILE A 85 7.43 -1.42 -6.19
N ASP A 86 8.32 -1.60 -5.20
CA ASP A 86 9.54 -0.80 -5.08
C ASP A 86 10.41 -0.87 -6.36
N ASP A 87 10.59 -2.06 -6.92
CA ASP A 87 11.37 -2.28 -8.15
C ASP A 87 10.78 -1.51 -9.34
N LEU A 88 9.45 -1.49 -9.46
CA LEU A 88 8.76 -0.79 -10.53
C LEU A 88 8.83 0.73 -10.33
N GLU A 89 8.62 1.21 -9.11
CA GLU A 89 8.78 2.63 -8.78
C GLU A 89 10.20 3.11 -9.12
N HIS A 90 11.22 2.33 -8.75
CA HIS A 90 12.60 2.64 -9.08
C HIS A 90 12.84 2.68 -10.60
N SER A 91 12.23 1.76 -11.36
CA SER A 91 12.29 1.76 -12.83
C SER A 91 11.64 3.02 -13.44
N MET A 92 10.51 3.48 -12.87
CA MET A 92 9.79 4.67 -13.32
C MET A 92 10.56 5.96 -13.06
N VAL A 93 11.28 6.01 -11.94
CA VAL A 93 12.22 7.11 -11.64
C VAL A 93 13.42 7.10 -12.60
N MET A 94 13.66 6.01 -13.34
CA MET A 94 14.75 5.95 -14.31
C MET A 94 14.27 6.13 -15.76
N SER A 95 12.96 6.04 -16.03
CA SER A 95 12.36 6.06 -17.38
C SER A 95 11.89 7.44 -17.88
N HIS A 96 12.30 8.53 -17.21
CA HIS A 96 11.87 9.94 -17.40
C HIS A 96 11.94 10.55 -18.83
N VAL A 97 12.33 9.79 -19.85
CA VAL A 97 12.62 10.28 -21.20
C VAL A 97 11.48 9.96 -22.19
N ASP A 98 10.54 9.06 -21.87
CA ASP A 98 9.44 8.68 -22.76
C ASP A 98 8.08 8.64 -22.03
N GLU A 99 7.17 9.55 -22.41
CA GLU A 99 5.82 9.64 -21.84
C GLU A 99 4.99 8.37 -22.06
N THR A 100 5.17 7.67 -23.18
CA THR A 100 4.44 6.43 -23.48
C THR A 100 4.90 5.30 -22.55
N ALA A 101 6.22 5.20 -22.34
CA ALA A 101 6.79 4.25 -21.41
C ALA A 101 6.32 4.54 -19.97
N PHE A 102 6.31 5.82 -19.57
CA PHE A 102 5.86 6.21 -18.24
C PHE A 102 4.39 5.88 -17.98
N ILE A 103 3.50 6.12 -18.95
CA ILE A 103 2.07 5.74 -18.83
C ILE A 103 1.93 4.22 -18.75
N HIS A 104 2.70 3.46 -19.54
CA HIS A 104 2.70 2.00 -19.45
C HIS A 104 3.14 1.53 -18.07
N ASP A 105 4.18 2.13 -17.49
CA ASP A 105 4.64 1.80 -16.15
C ASP A 105 3.60 2.17 -15.08
N LEU A 106 2.88 3.29 -15.22
CA LEU A 106 1.75 3.65 -14.33
C LEU A 106 0.62 2.62 -14.40
N VAL A 107 0.29 2.14 -15.61
CA VAL A 107 -0.70 1.08 -15.82
C VAL A 107 -0.25 -0.21 -15.15
N GLU A 108 1.02 -0.57 -15.29
CA GLU A 108 1.60 -1.75 -14.64
C GLU A 108 1.58 -1.61 -13.11
N LEU A 109 1.91 -0.43 -12.58
CA LEU A 109 1.87 -0.14 -11.15
C LEU A 109 0.46 -0.31 -10.58
N ARG A 110 -0.54 0.26 -11.27
CA ARG A 110 -1.94 0.09 -10.92
C ARG A 110 -2.33 -1.38 -10.87
N ASP A 111 -1.95 -2.16 -11.89
CA ASP A 111 -2.34 -3.57 -11.98
C ASP A 111 -1.68 -4.39 -10.87
N ARG A 112 -0.40 -4.13 -10.55
CA ARG A 112 0.30 -4.73 -9.40
C ARG A 112 -0.38 -4.37 -8.07
N LEU A 113 -0.82 -3.13 -7.89
CA LEU A 113 -1.55 -2.69 -6.68
C LEU A 113 -2.93 -3.32 -6.58
N ARG A 114 -3.67 -3.44 -7.68
CA ARG A 114 -4.96 -4.14 -7.74
C ARG A 114 -4.81 -5.62 -7.39
N ASP A 115 -3.78 -6.27 -7.92
CA ASP A 115 -3.44 -7.65 -7.58
C ASP A 115 -3.02 -7.77 -6.13
N PHE A 116 -2.30 -6.79 -5.58
CA PHE A 116 -1.93 -6.75 -4.18
C PHE A 116 -3.18 -6.64 -3.30
N ALA A 117 -4.07 -5.69 -3.58
CA ALA A 117 -5.31 -5.48 -2.84
C ALA A 117 -6.23 -6.70 -2.88
N ARG A 118 -6.37 -7.35 -4.04
CA ARG A 118 -7.16 -8.59 -4.21
C ARG A 118 -6.61 -9.76 -3.38
N CYS A 119 -5.28 -9.87 -3.26
CA CYS A 119 -4.65 -10.94 -2.49
C CYS A 119 -4.66 -10.65 -0.98
N GLU A 120 -4.41 -9.41 -0.58
CA GLU A 120 -4.29 -9.00 0.83
C GLU A 120 -5.62 -8.95 1.57
N SER A 121 -6.66 -8.34 0.97
CA SER A 121 -7.93 -8.12 1.66
C SER A 121 -8.64 -9.44 2.00
N GLY A 122 -8.49 -10.45 1.14
CA GLY A 122 -9.23 -11.71 1.29
C GLY A 122 -8.55 -12.75 2.16
N LYS A 123 -7.22 -12.91 2.04
CA LYS A 123 -6.50 -14.06 2.62
C LYS A 123 -5.53 -13.65 3.72
N VAL A 124 -4.77 -12.58 3.52
CA VAL A 124 -3.66 -12.25 4.43
C VAL A 124 -4.14 -11.48 5.64
N PHE A 125 -4.82 -10.35 5.45
CA PHE A 125 -5.39 -9.59 6.58
C PHE A 125 -6.47 -10.38 7.31
N LYS A 126 -7.28 -11.15 6.58
CA LYS A 126 -8.22 -12.09 7.20
C LYS A 126 -7.51 -13.12 8.10
N ALA A 127 -6.39 -13.69 7.67
CA ALA A 127 -5.65 -14.63 8.50
C ALA A 127 -4.97 -13.93 9.69
N MET A 128 -4.44 -12.72 9.51
CA MET A 128 -3.88 -11.91 10.60
C MET A 128 -4.96 -11.64 11.66
N ARG A 129 -6.17 -11.23 11.27
CA ARG A 129 -7.31 -11.04 12.19
C ARG A 129 -7.63 -12.29 13.02
N MET A 130 -7.52 -13.47 12.42
CA MET A 130 -7.82 -14.75 13.07
C MET A 130 -6.67 -15.31 13.92
N LYS A 131 -5.42 -15.11 13.49
CA LYS A 131 -4.23 -15.73 14.10
C LYS A 131 -3.56 -14.83 15.15
N LEU A 132 -3.61 -13.51 14.97
CA LEU A 132 -2.98 -12.58 15.90
C LEU A 132 -3.62 -12.69 17.29
N THR A 133 -2.78 -12.90 18.29
CA THR A 133 -3.11 -12.76 19.70
C THR A 133 -3.45 -11.29 20.03
N GLY A 134 -4.10 -11.05 21.17
CA GLY A 134 -4.42 -9.68 21.61
C GLY A 134 -3.18 -8.79 21.75
N ALA A 135 -2.04 -9.35 22.17
CA ALA A 135 -0.78 -8.61 22.29
C ALA A 135 -0.21 -8.22 20.91
N GLU A 136 -0.22 -9.15 19.94
CA GLU A 136 0.24 -8.88 18.59
C GLU A 136 -0.68 -7.87 17.87
N LYS A 137 -2.01 -7.97 18.06
CA LYS A 137 -2.97 -6.96 17.57
C LYS A 137 -2.64 -5.57 18.10
N ASN A 138 -2.45 -5.42 19.41
CA ASN A 138 -2.10 -4.13 20.01
C ASN A 138 -0.76 -3.58 19.49
N MET A 139 0.20 -4.44 19.18
CA MET A 139 1.48 -4.03 18.60
C MET A 139 1.31 -3.52 17.16
N VAL A 140 0.56 -4.25 16.32
CA VAL A 140 0.22 -3.83 14.95
C VAL A 140 -0.58 -2.53 14.98
N GLU A 141 -1.59 -2.42 15.84
CA GLU A 141 -2.40 -1.21 15.98
C GLU A 141 -1.54 0.02 16.35
N LYS A 142 -0.62 -0.13 17.31
CA LYS A 142 0.31 0.94 17.69
C LYS A 142 1.24 1.33 16.54
N GLN A 143 1.71 0.35 15.78
CA GLN A 143 2.61 0.60 14.66
C GLN A 143 1.89 1.37 13.54
N ILE A 144 0.67 0.97 13.17
CA ILE A 144 -0.12 1.67 12.14
C ILE A 144 -0.46 3.10 12.61
N THR A 145 -0.91 3.26 13.86
CA THR A 145 -1.24 4.58 14.41
C THR A 145 -0.03 5.53 14.37
N ARG A 146 1.16 5.02 14.65
CA ARG A 146 2.39 5.81 14.61
C ARG A 146 2.71 6.34 13.21
N GLU A 147 2.48 5.55 12.17
CA GLU A 147 2.74 5.97 10.78
C GLU A 147 1.61 6.84 10.19
N LEU A 148 0.39 6.75 10.72
CA LEU A 148 -0.73 7.61 10.31
C LEU A 148 -0.68 9.02 10.91
N VAL A 149 -0.06 9.17 12.09
CA VAL A 149 0.01 10.43 12.84
C VAL A 149 1.38 11.10 12.74
N GLY A 150 2.43 10.35 12.40
CA GLY A 150 3.81 10.82 12.29
C GLY A 150 4.16 11.25 10.87
#